data_AF-A0A8T5QBC1-F1
#
_entry.id   AF-A0A8T5QBC1-F1
#
_cell.length_a   1.000
_cell.length_b   1.000
_cell.length_c   1.000
_cell.angle_alpha   90.00
_cell.angle_beta   90.00
_cell.angle_gamma   90.00
#
_symmetry.space_group_name_H-M   'P 1'
#
loop_
_entity.id
_entity.type
_entity.pdbx_description
1 polymer ?
#
loop_
_entity_poly.entity_id
_entity_poly.type
_entity_poly.pdbx_seq_one_letter_code
_entity_poly.pdbx_strand_id
1 'polypeptide(L)' 'MKKTVKIVQSDKRGQIVIPKSIRKKLNLEEGAAFFVYELEDGIYLKKVEAPPLKSIKKNLKGE' A
#
# COMPACT_ATOMS: atom_id res chain seq x y z
N MET A 1 -9.65 -6.69 18.41
CA MET A 1 -9.41 -5.99 17.12
C MET A 1 -10.47 -6.41 16.09
N LYS A 2 -11.23 -5.48 15.50
CA LYS A 2 -12.11 -5.82 14.36
C LYS A 2 -11.25 -6.09 13.11
N LYS A 3 -11.09 -7.37 12.75
CA LYS A 3 -10.58 -7.79 11.43
C LYS A 3 -11.65 -7.45 10.39
N THR A 4 -11.39 -6.45 9.55
CA THR A 4 -12.23 -6.20 8.37
C THR A 4 -11.72 -7.10 7.26
N VAL A 5 -12.38 -8.24 7.05
CA VAL A 5 -12.09 -9.12 5.91
C VAL A 5 -12.95 -8.66 4.73
N LYS A 6 -12.30 -8.35 3.60
CA LYS A 6 -12.93 -8.04 2.32
C LYS A 6 -12.17 -8.78 1.24
N ILE A 7 -12.89 -9.50 0.39
CA ILE A 7 -12.31 -10.09 -0.81
C ILE A 7 -12.11 -8.97 -1.83
N VAL A 8 -10.92 -8.89 -2.39
CA VAL A 8 -10.57 -8.00 -3.50
C VAL A 8 -9.87 -8.82 -4.56
N GLN A 9 -10.08 -8.50 -5.83
CA GLN A 9 -9.43 -9.16 -6.94
C GLN A 9 -8.39 -8.21 -7.54
N SER A 10 -7.23 -8.75 -7.91
CA SER A 10 -6.25 -8.00 -8.67
C SER A 10 -6.68 -7.84 -10.13
N ASP A 11 -6.32 -6.71 -10.73
CA ASP A 11 -6.44 -6.54 -12.17
C ASP A 11 -5.31 -7.28 -12.92
N LYS A 12 -5.29 -7.16 -14.26
CA LYS A 12 -4.28 -7.77 -15.12
C LYS A 12 -2.84 -7.31 -14.83
N ARG A 13 -2.66 -6.21 -14.10
CA ARG A 13 -1.36 -5.63 -13.73
C ARG A 13 -1.01 -5.92 -12.27
N GLY A 14 -1.80 -6.73 -11.58
CA GLY A 14 -1.61 -7.04 -10.17
C GLY A 14 -2.09 -5.94 -9.22
N GLN A 15 -2.80 -4.91 -9.70
CA GLN A 15 -3.28 -3.83 -8.85
C GLN A 15 -4.49 -4.29 -8.04
N ILE A 16 -4.44 -4.07 -6.73
CA ILE A 16 -5.57 -4.29 -5.82
C ILE A 16 -6.17 -2.96 -5.37
N VAL A 17 -7.50 -2.90 -5.32
CA VAL A 17 -8.20 -1.72 -4.79
C VAL A 17 -8.34 -1.87 -3.29
N ILE A 18 -7.68 -0.99 -2.52
CA ILE A 18 -7.90 -0.90 -1.07
C ILE A 18 -9.30 -0.33 -0.82
N PRO A 19 -10.23 -1.03 -0.16
CA PRO A 19 -11.60 -0.55 0.07
C PRO A 19 -11.66 0.81 0.79
N LYS A 20 -12.65 1.64 0.44
CA LYS A 20 -12.83 3.02 0.97
C LYS A 20 -12.83 3.07 2.50
N SER A 21 -13.42 2.10 3.18
CA SER A 21 -13.45 2.03 4.65
C SER A 21 -12.06 1.83 5.26
N ILE A 22 -11.22 1.01 4.63
CA ILE A 22 -9.84 0.76 5.07
C ILE A 22 -8.98 1.99 4.81
N ARG A 23 -9.12 2.63 3.64
CA ARG A 23 -8.40 3.87 3.32
C ARG A 23 -8.66 4.97 4.34
N LYS A 24 -9.93 5.20 4.71
CA LYS A 24 -10.30 6.17 5.75
C LYS A 24 -9.70 5.83 7.11
N LYS A 25 -9.76 4.55 7.50
CA LYS A 25 -9.25 4.09 8.80
C LYS A 25 -7.72 4.24 8.93
N LEU A 26 -6.99 4.03 7.84
CA LEU A 26 -5.52 4.10 7.81
C LEU A 26 -4.99 5.46 7.33
N ASN A 27 -5.88 6.45 7.15
CA ASN A 27 -5.58 7.76 6.58
C ASN A 27 -4.71 7.66 5.30
N LEU A 28 -5.15 6.84 4.36
CA LEU A 28 -4.46 6.63 3.09
C LEU A 28 -4.95 7.65 2.08
N GLU A 29 -4.05 8.54 1.68
CA GLU A 29 -4.27 9.53 0.64
C GLU A 29 -3.76 9.03 -0.72
N GLU A 30 -4.09 9.78 -1.78
CA GLU A 30 -3.55 9.50 -3.10
C GLU A 30 -2.02 9.58 -3.09
N GLY A 31 -1.36 8.60 -3.75
CA GLY A 31 0.10 8.52 -3.76
C GLY A 31 0.72 7.95 -2.48
N ALA A 32 -0.08 7.47 -1.51
CA ALA A 32 0.42 6.71 -0.38
C ALA A 32 1.28 5.52 -0.85
N ALA A 33 2.44 5.36 -0.22
CA ALA A 33 3.39 4.29 -0.52
C ALA A 33 3.31 3.20 0.55
N PHE A 34 3.67 1.98 0.13
CA PHE A 34 3.73 0.83 1.03
C PHE A 34 5.04 0.09 0.80
N PHE A 35 5.66 -0.37 1.88
CA PHE A 35 6.56 -1.50 1.81
C PHE A 35 5.72 -2.76 1.53
N VAL A 36 6.19 -3.57 0.59
CA VAL A 36 5.61 -4.88 0.27
C VAL A 36 6.53 -5.94 0.85
N TYR A 37 5.98 -6.78 1.74
CA TYR A 37 6.67 -7.94 2.28
C TYR A 37 5.98 -9.20 1.77
N GLU A 38 6.77 -10.14 1.27
CA GLU A 38 6.34 -11.51 1.00
C GLU A 38 6.48 -12.32 2.29
N LEU A 39 5.41 -12.99 2.67
CA LEU A 39 5.32 -13.90 3.82
C LEU A 39 4.79 -15.25 3.32
N GLU A 40 4.85 -16.27 4.16
CA GLU A 40 4.45 -17.65 3.81
C GLU A 40 3.04 -17.75 3.20
N ASP A 41 2.06 -17.03 3.77
CA ASP A 41 0.65 -17.09 3.35
C ASP A 41 0.19 -15.89 2.51
N GLY A 42 1.12 -15.06 2.00
CA GLY A 42 0.80 -13.96 1.11
C GLY A 42 1.57 -12.67 1.39
N ILE A 43 0.96 -11.54 1.05
CA ILE A 43 1.63 -10.23 1.13
C ILE A 43 1.17 -9.40 2.33
N TYR A 44 2.12 -8.72 2.96
CA TYR A 44 1.85 -7.69 3.95
C TYR A 44 2.27 -6.31 3.42
N LEU A 45 1.35 -5.35 3.47
CA LEU A 45 1.57 -3.98 3.04
C LEU A 45 1.67 -3.06 4.27
N LYS A 46 2.85 -2.48 4.49
CA LYS A 46 3.07 -1.49 5.56
C LYS A 46 3.14 -0.10 4.97
N LYS A 47 2.28 0.82 5.41
CA LYS A 47 2.32 2.22 4.97
C LYS A 47 3.71 2.82 5.25
N VAL A 48 4.28 3.51 4.28
CA VAL A 48 5.50 4.28 4.47
C VAL A 48 5.13 5.60 5.12
N GLU A 49 5.68 5.87 6.31
CA GLU A 49 5.62 7.19 6.95
C GLU A 49 6.75 8.06 6.41
N ALA A 50 6.65 8.44 5.15
CA ALA A 50 7.59 9.32 4.48
C ALA A 50 6.83 10.31 3.60
N PRO A 51 7.42 11.46 3.26
CA PRO A 51 6.83 12.39 2.31
C PRO A 51 6.55 11.70 0.96
N PRO A 52 5.56 12.17 0.18
CA PRO A 52 5.03 11.47 -1.00
C PRO A 52 6.12 10.99 -1.96
N LEU A 53 5.96 9.83 -2.60
CA LEU A 53 6.98 9.21 -3.49
C LEU A 53 7.59 10.14 -4.55
N LYS A 54 6.85 11.18 -5.00
CA LYS A 54 7.38 12.21 -5.90
C LYS A 54 8.61 12.94 -5.32
N SER A 55 8.67 13.15 -4.01
CA SER A 55 9.84 13.73 -3.35
C SER A 55 10.96 12.71 -3.12
N ILE A 56 10.63 11.44 -2.86
CA ILE A 56 11.62 10.38 -2.61
C ILE A 56 12.36 9.97 -3.90
N LYS A 57 11.69 9.93 -5.06
CA LYS A 57 12.34 9.59 -6.35
C LYS A 57 13.47 10.55 -6.74
N LYS A 58 13.49 11.78 -6.21
CA LYS A 58 14.59 12.73 -6.42
C LYS A 58 15.89 12.27 -5.72
N ASN A 59 15.78 11.48 -4.66
CA ASN A 59 16.89 11.06 -3.81
C ASN A 59 17.33 9.59 -4.03
N LEU A 60 16.65 8.84 -4.90
CA LEU A 60 16.96 7.44 -5.19
C LEU A 60 17.56 7.24 -6.60
N LYS A 61 18.06 8.31 -7.24
CA LYS A 61 18.99 8.15 -8.37
C LYS A 61 20.39 7.91 -7.82
N GLY A 62 20.62 6.69 -7.36
CA GLY A 62 21.90 6.17 -6.95
C GLY A 62 21.91 4.67 -7.24
N GLU A 63 22.77 4.30 -8.20
CA GLU A 63 23.06 2.97 -8.75
C GLU A 63 22.03 2.35 -9.71
#